data_AF-A0A350YT38-F1
#
_entry.id   AF-A0A350YT38-F1
#
_cell.length_a   1.000
_cell.length_b   1.000
_cell.length_c   1.000
_cell.angle_alpha   90.00
_cell.angle_beta   90.00
_cell.angle_gamma   90.00
#
_symmetry.space_group_name_H-M   'P 1'
#
loop_
_entity.id
_entity.type
_entity.pdbx_description
1 polymer ?
#
loop_
_entity_poly.entity_id
_entity_poly.type
_entity_poly.pdbx_seq_one_letter_code
_entity_poly.pdbx_strand_id
1 'polypeptide(L)'
;MKEQPIGIFDSGVGGLTVANAIKQILPGESLVYFGDTAHLPYGDKSAEAIRYYSGKITEFLLDHNAKAILVACNSASASAFDTLKKEFQDRAPMIDVIDPVVDYLATRNFRKVGVIGTKRTISSGTYDAKIRERIPGTRLVSMATPLLVPMIE
;
A
#
# COMPACT_ATOMS: atom_id res chain seq x y z
N MET A 1 20.42 -11.37 -6.60
CA MET A 1 19.95 -10.06 -6.10
C MET A 1 19.87 -8.98 -7.17
N LYS A 2 20.94 -8.64 -7.92
CA LYS A 2 20.90 -7.46 -8.82
C LYS A 2 19.87 -7.57 -9.97
N GLU A 3 19.59 -8.78 -10.43
CA GLU A 3 18.67 -9.05 -11.57
C GLU A 3 17.26 -9.48 -11.16
N GLN A 4 17.02 -9.69 -9.86
CA GLN A 4 15.69 -10.11 -9.37
C GLN A 4 14.71 -8.92 -9.39
N PRO A 5 13.43 -9.15 -9.69
CA PRO A 5 12.45 -8.08 -9.82
C PRO A 5 12.00 -7.56 -8.46
N ILE A 6 11.45 -6.34 -8.44
CA ILE A 6 10.61 -5.84 -7.35
C ILE A 6 9.20 -6.38 -7.60
N GLY A 7 8.66 -7.11 -6.63
CA GLY A 7 7.28 -7.55 -6.63
C GLY A 7 6.38 -6.41 -6.16
N ILE A 8 5.38 -6.05 -6.96
CA ILE A 8 4.42 -5.00 -6.65
C ILE A 8 3.03 -5.64 -6.71
N PHE A 9 2.17 -5.37 -5.74
CA PHE A 9 0.77 -5.74 -5.88
C PHE A 9 -0.22 -4.66 -5.47
N ASP A 10 -1.38 -4.73 -6.10
CA ASP A 10 -2.53 -3.86 -5.85
C ASP A 10 -3.84 -4.65 -5.94
N SER A 11 -4.95 -4.06 -5.48
CA SER A 11 -6.28 -4.66 -5.62
C SER A 11 -6.81 -4.65 -7.05
N GLY A 12 -6.16 -3.96 -7.98
CA GLY A 12 -6.61 -3.81 -9.36
C GLY A 12 -5.52 -3.23 -10.24
N VAL A 13 -5.86 -2.18 -11.00
CA VAL A 13 -4.92 -1.50 -11.92
C VAL A 13 -4.43 -0.15 -11.38
N GLY A 14 -5.04 0.39 -10.33
CA GLY A 14 -4.69 1.70 -9.77
C GLY A 14 -3.23 1.80 -9.30
N GLY A 15 -2.67 0.69 -8.81
CA GLY A 15 -1.27 0.57 -8.41
C GLY A 15 -0.26 0.70 -9.55
N LEU A 16 -0.69 0.70 -10.83
CA LEU A 16 0.19 1.01 -11.95
C LEU A 16 0.73 2.45 -11.88
N THR A 17 0.04 3.36 -11.19
CA THR A 17 0.56 4.70 -10.90
C THR A 17 1.88 4.64 -10.09
N VAL A 18 1.92 3.78 -9.07
CA VAL A 18 3.10 3.53 -8.24
C VAL A 18 4.18 2.79 -9.04
N ALA A 19 3.81 1.75 -9.79
CA ALA A 19 4.75 1.01 -10.62
C ALA A 19 5.41 1.91 -11.70
N ASN A 20 4.64 2.80 -12.32
CA ASN A 20 5.16 3.77 -13.29
C ASN A 20 6.13 4.76 -12.63
N ALA A 21 5.80 5.30 -11.45
CA ALA A 21 6.69 6.20 -10.71
C ALA A 21 8.02 5.51 -10.36
N ILE A 22 7.98 4.24 -9.94
CA ILE A 22 9.18 3.45 -9.69
C ILE A 22 9.98 3.27 -10.96
N LYS A 23 9.35 2.93 -12.09
CA LYS A 23 10.06 2.72 -13.36
C LYS A 23 10.75 4.00 -13.85
N GLN A 24 10.18 5.18 -13.57
CA GLN A 24 10.81 6.46 -13.91
C GLN A 24 12.05 6.75 -13.06
N ILE A 25 12.01 6.46 -11.75
CA ILE A 25 13.12 6.75 -10.83
C ILE A 25 14.20 5.65 -10.90
N LEU A 26 13.79 4.40 -11.11
CA LEU A 26 14.64 3.21 -11.15
C LEU A 26 14.48 2.48 -12.50
N PRO A 27 14.91 3.08 -13.63
CA PRO A 27 14.68 2.52 -14.96
C PRO A 27 15.37 1.17 -15.18
N GLY A 28 16.46 0.90 -14.47
CA GLY A 28 17.19 -0.37 -14.52
C GLY A 28 16.55 -1.51 -13.72
N GLU A 29 15.50 -1.24 -12.93
CA GLU A 29 14.82 -2.26 -12.15
C GLU A 29 13.77 -3.01 -13.00
N SER A 30 13.73 -4.33 -12.80
CA SER A 30 12.67 -5.21 -13.31
C SER A 30 11.53 -5.24 -12.31
N LEU A 31 10.29 -5.18 -12.79
CA LEU A 31 9.09 -5.18 -11.95
C LEU A 31 8.23 -6.40 -12.30
N VAL A 32 7.69 -7.06 -11.28
CA VAL A 32 6.60 -8.03 -11.43
C VAL A 32 5.39 -7.43 -10.73
N TYR A 33 4.33 -7.17 -11.49
CA TYR A 33 3.11 -6.55 -10.98
C TYR A 33 1.98 -7.57 -10.90
N PHE A 34 1.31 -7.64 -9.75
CA PHE A 34 0.11 -8.43 -9.54
C PHE A 34 -1.08 -7.52 -9.21
N GLY A 35 -2.08 -7.47 -10.10
CA GLY A 35 -3.33 -6.77 -9.85
C GLY A 35 -4.47 -7.74 -9.56
N ASP A 36 -5.00 -7.74 -8.33
CA ASP A 36 -6.09 -8.66 -7.93
C ASP A 36 -7.48 -8.19 -8.38
N THR A 37 -7.63 -7.99 -9.68
CA THR A 37 -8.87 -7.51 -10.31
C THR A 37 -10.07 -8.42 -10.04
N ALA A 38 -9.85 -9.70 -9.71
CA ALA A 38 -10.91 -10.65 -9.36
C ALA A 38 -11.62 -10.31 -8.03
N HIS A 39 -10.92 -9.64 -7.10
CA HIS A 39 -11.45 -9.31 -5.76
C HIS A 39 -11.60 -7.80 -5.53
N LEU A 40 -11.41 -6.99 -6.57
CA LEU A 40 -11.66 -5.54 -6.56
C LEU A 40 -13.14 -5.21 -6.21
N PRO A 41 -13.43 -4.10 -5.50
CA PRO A 41 -12.48 -3.23 -4.80
C PRO A 41 -12.22 -3.73 -3.38
N TYR A 42 -10.95 -3.66 -2.94
CA TYR A 42 -10.59 -3.95 -1.54
C TYR A 42 -11.23 -2.95 -0.56
N GLY A 43 -11.59 -1.76 -1.02
CA GLY A 43 -12.24 -0.73 -0.22
C GLY A 43 -13.52 -1.17 0.49
N ASP A 44 -14.22 -2.18 -0.06
CA ASP A 44 -15.48 -2.71 0.48
C ASP A 44 -15.32 -4.08 1.18
N LYS A 45 -14.12 -4.67 1.18
CA LYS A 45 -13.86 -5.99 1.80
C LYS A 45 -13.55 -5.86 3.29
N SER A 46 -13.61 -6.97 4.03
CA SER A 46 -13.16 -7.04 5.42
C SER A 46 -11.63 -7.04 5.51
N ALA A 47 -11.09 -6.64 6.66
CA ALA A 47 -9.64 -6.68 6.90
C ALA A 47 -9.09 -8.12 6.87
N GLU A 48 -9.89 -9.12 7.24
CA GLU A 48 -9.49 -10.54 7.17
C GLU A 48 -9.36 -11.01 5.72
N ALA A 49 -10.34 -10.69 4.87
CA ALA A 49 -10.28 -11.03 3.46
C ALA A 49 -9.07 -10.38 2.78
N ILE A 50 -8.85 -9.08 3.03
CA ILE A 50 -7.70 -8.35 2.47
C ILE A 50 -6.37 -8.96 2.94
N ARG A 51 -6.25 -9.32 4.22
CA ARG A 51 -5.05 -10.01 4.75
C ARG A 51 -4.83 -11.34 4.04
N TYR A 52 -5.87 -12.14 3.89
CA TYR A 52 -5.81 -13.44 3.22
C TYR A 52 -5.35 -13.30 1.76
N TYR A 53 -5.99 -12.43 0.97
CA TYR A 53 -5.61 -12.21 -0.42
C TYR A 53 -4.18 -11.66 -0.53
N SER A 54 -3.84 -10.66 0.29
CA SER A 54 -2.50 -10.05 0.24
C SER A 54 -1.40 -11.04 0.63
N GLY A 55 -1.67 -11.97 1.56
CA GLY A 55 -0.73 -13.04 1.91
C GLY A 55 -0.49 -13.97 0.72
N LYS A 56 -1.55 -14.41 0.04
CA LYS A 56 -1.44 -15.25 -1.16
C LYS A 56 -0.71 -14.59 -2.32
N ILE A 57 -0.94 -13.30 -2.53
CA ILE A 57 -0.23 -12.53 -3.54
C ILE A 57 1.25 -12.37 -3.17
N THR A 58 1.55 -12.15 -1.88
CA THR A 58 2.93 -12.06 -1.39
C THR A 58 3.68 -13.37 -1.61
N GLU A 59 3.07 -14.52 -1.26
CA GLU A 59 3.63 -15.85 -1.57
C GLU A 59 3.92 -16.00 -3.06
N PHE A 60 2.95 -15.69 -3.92
CA PHE A 60 3.10 -15.75 -5.37
C PHE A 60 4.29 -14.92 -5.87
N LEU A 61 4.43 -13.66 -5.41
CA LEU A 61 5.51 -12.78 -5.84
C LEU A 61 6.89 -13.28 -5.37
N LEU A 62 6.96 -13.82 -4.15
CA LEU A 62 8.19 -14.41 -3.62
C LEU A 62 8.59 -15.66 -4.42
N ASP A 63 7.63 -16.48 -4.84
CA ASP A 63 7.87 -17.65 -5.71
C ASP A 63 8.33 -17.24 -7.11
N HIS A 64 8.01 -16.01 -7.54
CA HIS A 64 8.56 -15.37 -8.74
C HIS A 64 9.90 -14.65 -8.48
N ASN A 65 10.61 -15.02 -7.40
CA ASN A 65 11.92 -14.52 -7.04
C ASN A 65 12.00 -13.01 -6.82
N ALA A 66 10.90 -12.38 -6.38
CA ALA A 66 10.90 -10.97 -6.03
C ALA A 66 11.90 -10.68 -4.90
N LYS A 67 12.80 -9.71 -5.11
CA LYS A 67 13.81 -9.31 -4.10
C LYS A 67 13.27 -8.36 -3.04
N ALA A 68 12.11 -7.76 -3.29
CA ALA A 68 11.38 -6.87 -2.39
C ALA A 68 9.90 -6.93 -2.76
N ILE A 69 9.01 -6.70 -1.79
CA ILE A 69 7.57 -6.68 -1.99
C ILE A 69 7.04 -5.29 -1.64
N LEU A 70 6.35 -4.67 -2.58
CA LEU A 70 5.68 -3.40 -2.43
C LEU A 70 4.15 -3.58 -2.48
N VAL A 71 3.50 -3.24 -1.38
CA VAL A 71 2.04 -3.13 -1.28
C VAL A 71 1.61 -1.78 -1.83
N ALA A 72 1.21 -1.73 -3.11
CA ALA A 72 0.82 -0.48 -3.78
C ALA A 72 -0.62 -0.05 -3.48
N CYS A 73 -1.46 -0.95 -2.95
CA CYS A 73 -2.85 -0.64 -2.58
C CYS A 73 -2.93 0.00 -1.19
N ASN A 74 -3.42 1.23 -1.09
CA ASN A 74 -3.69 1.88 0.22
C ASN A 74 -4.64 1.07 1.13
N SER A 75 -5.59 0.32 0.57
CA SER A 75 -6.51 -0.51 1.38
C SER A 75 -5.79 -1.75 1.93
N ALA A 76 -4.88 -2.34 1.15
CA ALA A 76 -4.05 -3.45 1.60
C ALA A 76 -2.99 -2.98 2.60
N SER A 77 -2.31 -1.86 2.34
CA SER A 77 -1.36 -1.26 3.28
C SER A 77 -2.01 -0.99 4.63
N ALA A 78 -3.20 -0.38 4.62
CA ALA A 78 -3.96 -0.08 5.83
C ALA A 78 -4.42 -1.32 6.62
N SER A 79 -4.73 -2.43 5.94
CA SER A 79 -5.41 -3.58 6.57
C SER A 79 -4.50 -4.78 6.81
N ALA A 80 -3.40 -4.91 6.07
CA ALA A 80 -2.61 -6.13 6.02
C ALA A 80 -1.10 -5.93 6.21
N PHE A 81 -0.56 -4.73 5.98
CA PHE A 81 0.89 -4.55 5.92
C PHE A 81 1.63 -5.02 7.17
N ASP A 82 1.17 -4.67 8.37
CA ASP A 82 1.83 -5.08 9.61
C ASP A 82 1.83 -6.61 9.80
N THR A 83 0.78 -7.30 9.36
CA THR A 83 0.73 -8.77 9.38
C THR A 83 1.71 -9.35 8.36
N LEU A 84 1.67 -8.87 7.12
CA LEU A 84 2.56 -9.34 6.05
C LEU A 84 4.03 -9.07 6.38
N LYS A 85 4.34 -7.91 6.95
CA LYS A 85 5.69 -7.56 7.39
C LYS A 85 6.18 -8.54 8.44
N LYS A 86 5.38 -8.83 9.47
CA LYS A 86 5.76 -9.83 10.50
C LYS A 86 5.99 -11.22 9.91
N GLU A 87 5.20 -11.61 8.92
CA GLU A 87 5.24 -12.95 8.31
C GLU A 87 6.35 -13.13 7.27
N PHE A 88 6.64 -12.09 6.48
CA PHE A 88 7.48 -12.21 5.28
C PHE A 88 8.79 -11.38 5.32
N GLN A 89 9.02 -10.54 6.34
CA GLN A 89 10.23 -9.68 6.40
C GLN A 89 11.56 -10.43 6.33
N ASP A 90 11.60 -11.68 6.81
CA ASP A 90 12.82 -12.50 6.76
C ASP A 90 13.11 -13.06 5.36
N ARG A 91 12.11 -13.05 4.46
CA ARG A 91 12.22 -13.51 3.07
C ARG A 91 12.56 -12.37 2.11
N ALA A 92 11.95 -11.19 2.31
CA ALA A 92 12.21 -10.01 1.50
C ALA A 92 11.81 -8.72 2.25
N PRO A 93 12.44 -7.57 1.94
CA PRO A 93 11.97 -6.27 2.41
C PRO A 93 10.51 -6.02 2.00
N MET A 94 9.70 -5.67 2.98
CA MET A 94 8.28 -5.34 2.81
C MET A 94 8.11 -3.82 2.88
N ILE A 95 7.49 -3.23 1.86
CA ILE A 95 7.27 -1.79 1.71
C ILE A 95 5.79 -1.53 1.45
N ASP A 96 5.25 -0.44 1.99
CA ASP A 96 3.87 0.00 1.72
C ASP A 96 3.83 1.43 1.16
N VAL A 97 2.63 1.92 0.86
CA VAL A 97 2.41 3.29 0.36
C VAL A 97 2.00 4.28 1.44
N ILE A 98 1.80 3.86 2.69
CA ILE A 98 1.35 4.72 3.79
C ILE A 98 2.56 5.30 4.54
N ASP A 99 3.51 4.45 4.93
CA ASP A 99 4.69 4.84 5.68
C ASP A 99 5.51 5.93 4.98
N PRO A 100 5.81 5.83 3.67
CA PRO A 100 6.57 6.88 2.97
C PRO A 100 5.85 8.24 2.97
N VAL A 101 4.51 8.24 2.94
CA VAL A 101 3.72 9.47 3.00
C VAL A 101 3.79 10.09 4.39
N VAL A 102 3.68 9.27 5.44
CA VAL A 102 3.79 9.74 6.83
C VAL A 102 5.20 10.27 7.11
N ASP A 103 6.24 9.58 6.66
CA ASP A 103 7.64 10.04 6.80
C ASP A 103 7.87 11.33 6.03
N TYR A 104 7.34 11.46 4.81
CA TYR A 104 7.41 12.72 4.07
C TYR A 104 6.72 13.86 4.82
N LEU A 105 5.52 13.63 5.36
CA LEU A 105 4.81 14.64 6.15
C LEU A 105 5.59 15.05 7.40
N ALA A 106 6.35 14.15 8.02
CA ALA A 106 7.17 14.46 9.21
C ALA A 106 8.31 15.43 8.92
N THR A 107 8.75 15.52 7.66
CA THR A 107 9.71 16.54 7.20
C THR A 107 9.08 17.91 6.96
N ARG A 108 7.76 18.04 7.15
CA ARG A 108 6.97 19.23 6.89
C ARG A 108 6.34 19.75 8.18
N ASN A 109 6.09 21.06 8.23
CA ASN A 109 5.47 21.73 9.37
C ASN A 109 3.97 21.98 9.16
N PHE A 110 3.24 20.98 8.64
CA PHE A 110 1.80 21.10 8.42
C PHE A 110 1.04 20.97 9.75
N ARG A 111 0.29 22.01 10.11
CA ARG A 111 -0.59 21.98 11.30
C ARG A 111 -1.86 21.16 11.08
N LYS A 112 -2.31 21.05 9.83
CA LYS A 112 -3.54 20.36 9.45
C LYS A 112 -3.34 19.64 8.11
N VAL A 113 -3.73 18.37 8.03
CA VAL A 113 -3.63 17.53 6.84
C VAL A 113 -4.98 16.90 6.56
N GLY A 114 -5.38 16.86 5.30
CA GLY A 114 -6.56 16.13 4.84
C GLY A 114 -6.13 14.83 4.16
N VAL A 115 -6.81 13.72 4.47
CA VAL A 115 -6.66 12.45 3.76
C VAL A 115 -7.99 11.99 3.21
N ILE A 116 -8.00 11.61 1.94
CA ILE A 116 -9.12 10.93 1.31
C ILE A 116 -8.70 9.52 0.92
N GLY A 117 -9.64 8.59 0.92
CA GLY A 117 -9.36 7.22 0.53
C GLY A 117 -10.61 6.37 0.47
N THR A 118 -10.42 5.06 0.28
CA THR A 118 -11.51 4.09 0.34
C THR A 118 -12.11 4.04 1.75
N LYS A 119 -13.32 3.48 1.88
CA LYS A 119 -13.93 3.23 3.20
C LYS A 119 -12.98 2.43 4.08
N ARG A 120 -12.37 1.36 3.55
CA ARG A 120 -11.43 0.53 4.29
C ARG A 120 -10.23 1.31 4.81
N THR A 121 -9.52 2.05 3.95
CA THR A 121 -8.34 2.84 4.36
C THR A 121 -8.68 3.87 5.43
N ILE A 122 -9.82 4.55 5.32
CA ILE A 122 -10.21 5.57 6.30
C ILE A 122 -10.67 4.93 7.62
N SER A 123 -11.48 3.86 7.54
CA SER A 123 -12.01 3.16 8.71
C SER A 123 -10.96 2.39 9.52
N SER A 124 -9.81 2.04 8.93
CA SER A 124 -8.75 1.32 9.65
C SER A 124 -8.05 2.20 10.70
N GLY A 125 -8.13 3.52 10.56
CA GLY A 125 -7.40 4.47 11.42
C GLY A 125 -5.88 4.42 11.25
N THR A 126 -5.35 3.75 10.22
CA THR A 126 -3.90 3.55 10.04
C THR A 126 -3.16 4.88 9.85
N TYR A 127 -3.70 5.78 9.00
CA TYR A 127 -3.15 7.12 8.85
C TYR A 127 -3.23 7.93 10.15
N ASP A 128 -4.37 7.89 10.85
CA ASP A 128 -4.56 8.58 12.13
C ASP A 128 -3.54 8.11 13.18
N ALA A 129 -3.33 6.80 13.30
CA ALA A 129 -2.38 6.22 14.24
C ALA A 129 -0.94 6.62 13.90
N LYS A 130 -0.51 6.42 12.65
CA LYS A 130 0.86 6.70 12.21
C LYS A 130 1.20 8.19 12.25
N ILE A 131 0.26 9.07 11.86
CA ILE A 131 0.47 10.52 11.95
C ILE A 131 0.54 10.98 13.41
N ARG A 132 -0.32 10.43 14.30
CA ARG A 132 -0.26 10.77 15.73
C ARG A 132 1.06 10.36 16.37
N GLU A 133 1.58 9.20 15.99
CA GLU A 133 2.86 8.68 16.48
C GLU A 133 4.04 9.51 15.95
N ARG A 134 4.07 9.77 14.64
CA ARG A 134 5.22 10.40 13.96
C ARG A 134 5.21 11.92 14.05
N ILE A 135 4.02 12.54 14.10
CA ILE A 135 3.81 13.99 14.00
C ILE A 135 2.69 14.45 14.96
N PRO A 136 2.87 14.32 16.29
CA PRO A 136 1.78 14.50 17.28
C PRO A 136 1.12 15.89 17.27
N GLY A 137 1.75 16.91 16.69
CA GLY A 137 1.21 18.27 16.55
C GLY A 137 0.31 18.50 15.33
N THR A 138 0.17 17.52 14.44
CA THR A 138 -0.59 17.67 13.19
C THR A 138 -2.01 17.12 13.35
N ARG A 139 -3.01 17.97 13.06
CA ARG A 139 -4.41 17.54 13.02
C ARG A 139 -4.72 16.87 11.69
N LEU A 140 -5.08 15.59 11.71
CA LEU A 140 -5.61 14.88 10.54
C LEU A 140 -7.12 15.08 10.40
N VAL A 141 -7.60 15.20 9.16
CA VAL A 141 -9.01 15.14 8.78
C VAL A 141 -9.17 14.08 7.71
N SER A 142 -9.92 13.02 8.02
CA SER A 142 -10.05 11.83 7.18
C SER A 142 -11.45 11.76 6.55
N MET A 143 -11.54 11.50 5.24
CA MET A 143 -12.82 11.40 4.52
C MET A 143 -12.84 10.22 3.56
N ALA A 144 -13.82 9.32 3.73
CA ALA A 144 -14.05 8.23 2.79
C ALA A 144 -14.67 8.75 1.49
N THR A 145 -14.18 8.26 0.36
CA THR A 145 -14.59 8.67 -1.00
C THR A 145 -14.94 7.45 -1.86
N PRO A 146 -15.95 6.64 -1.47
CA PRO A 146 -16.22 5.34 -2.09
C PRO A 146 -16.60 5.39 -3.57
N LEU A 147 -17.07 6.54 -4.05
CA LEU A 147 -17.50 6.72 -5.44
C LEU A 147 -16.36 7.09 -6.40
N LEU A 148 -15.17 7.41 -5.90
CA LEU A 148 -14.06 7.81 -6.79
C LEU A 148 -13.46 6.61 -7.53
N VAL A 149 -13.32 5.46 -6.88
CA VAL A 149 -12.77 4.26 -7.55
C VAL A 149 -13.65 3.83 -8.73
N PRO A 150 -14.98 3.64 -8.58
CA PRO A 150 -15.86 3.28 -9.71
C PRO A 150 -16.04 4.38 -10.78
N MET A 151 -15.57 5.61 -10.51
CA MET A 151 -15.63 6.70 -11.49
C MET A 151 -14.36 6.76 -12.35
N ILE A 152 -13.23 6.27 -11.82
CA ILE A 152 -11.92 6.25 -12.49
C ILE A 152 -11.76 4.99 -13.34
N GLU A 153 -12.29 3.86 -12.87
CA GLU A 153 -12.27 2.56 -13.56
C GLU A 153 -13.53 2.33 -14.41
#